data_AF-A0A316IBV6-F1
#
_entry.id   AF-A0A316IBV6-F1
#
_cell.length_a   1.000
_cell.length_b   1.000
_cell.length_c   1.000
_cell.angle_alpha   90.00
_cell.angle_beta   90.00
_cell.angle_gamma   90.00
#
_symmetry.space_group_name_H-M   'P 1'
#
loop_
_entity.id
_entity.type
_entity.pdbx_description
1 polymer ?
#
loop_
_entity_poly.entity_id
_entity_poly.type
_entity_poly.pdbx_seq_one_letter_code
_entity_poly.pdbx_strand_id
1 'polypeptide(L)'
;MSAECLIYARHRGSGPLTGPVVFADDVVVVSHRPGGVPGHLFVETRRHVATLDSLTVAETAAVARAARLVAVGMRVRPASGDSGRVGVGRGVVRRADR
;
A
#
# COMPACT_ATOMS: atom_id res chain seq x y z
N MET A 1 6.03 -14.20 -10.35
CA MET A 1 6.89 -13.91 -9.18
C MET A 1 8.26 -13.54 -9.70
N SER A 2 8.67 -12.27 -9.63
CA SER A 2 10.09 -11.92 -9.78
C SER A 2 10.64 -11.61 -8.39
N ALA A 3 11.77 -12.22 -8.05
CA ALA A 3 12.43 -12.05 -6.75
C ALA A 3 12.83 -10.59 -6.45
N GLU A 4 12.79 -9.71 -7.45
CA GLU A 4 13.19 -8.30 -7.39
C GLU A 4 12.04 -7.34 -7.09
N CYS A 5 10.80 -7.83 -6.93
CA CYS A 5 9.67 -6.95 -6.61
C CYS A 5 9.79 -6.39 -5.19
N LEU A 6 10.06 -5.08 -5.07
CA LEU A 6 10.17 -4.37 -3.79
C LEU A 6 8.89 -4.45 -2.93
N ILE A 7 7.72 -4.56 -3.56
CA ILE A 7 6.44 -4.72 -2.85
C ILE A 7 6.34 -6.12 -2.22
N TYR A 8 6.82 -7.14 -2.92
CA TYR A 8 6.80 -8.51 -2.40
C TYR A 8 7.81 -8.70 -1.27
N ALA A 9 8.99 -8.07 -1.38
CA ALA A 9 9.94 -7.97 -0.27
C ALA A 9 9.28 -7.31 0.96
N ARG A 10 8.60 -6.16 0.76
CA ARG A 10 7.85 -5.47 1.82
C ARG A 10 6.81 -6.39 2.48
N HIS A 11 6.01 -7.14 1.71
CA HIS A 11 5.00 -8.05 2.26
C HIS A 11 5.58 -9.17 3.11
N ARG A 12 6.88 -9.47 2.96
CA ARG A 12 7.65 -10.39 3.81
C ARG A 12 8.42 -9.70 4.94
N GLY A 13 8.23 -8.39 5.12
CA GLY A 13 8.94 -7.60 6.11
C GLY A 13 10.41 -7.34 5.76
N SER A 14 10.78 -7.39 4.47
CA SER A 14 12.15 -7.16 4.03
C SER A 14 12.26 -6.03 2.99
N GLY A 15 13.47 -5.49 2.87
CA GLY A 15 13.77 -4.43 1.90
C GLY A 15 13.39 -3.01 2.35
N PRO A 16 13.77 -2.01 1.55
CA PRO A 16 13.78 -0.59 1.94
C PRO A 16 12.38 0.02 2.08
N LEU A 17 11.37 -0.71 1.63
CA LEU A 17 9.97 -0.30 1.70
C LEU A 17 9.29 -0.78 2.99
N THR A 18 9.93 -1.61 3.82
CA THR A 18 9.32 -2.14 5.04
C THR A 18 8.92 -1.02 5.99
N GLY A 19 7.66 -1.01 6.43
CA GLY A 19 7.14 -0.08 7.42
C GLY A 19 6.07 -0.75 8.29
N PRO A 20 5.69 -0.14 9.42
CA PRO A 20 4.69 -0.69 10.33
C PRO A 20 3.38 -1.04 9.61
N VAL A 21 2.86 -2.23 9.86
CA VAL A 21 1.56 -2.69 9.33
C VAL A 21 0.44 -2.13 10.21
N VAL A 22 -0.54 -1.51 9.59
CA VAL A 22 -1.75 -0.97 10.25
C VAL A 22 -2.87 -2.00 10.23
N PHE A 23 -3.00 -2.70 9.10
CA PHE A 23 -4.03 -3.71 8.88
C PHE A 23 -3.54 -4.72 7.84
N ALA A 24 -3.91 -5.98 7.98
CA ALA A 24 -3.70 -7.00 6.97
C ALA A 24 -4.82 -8.04 7.04
N ASP A 25 -5.31 -8.46 5.89
CA ASP A 25 -6.18 -9.63 5.71
C ASP A 25 -5.65 -10.49 4.56
N ASP A 26 -6.43 -11.46 4.10
CA ASP A 26 -6.02 -12.37 3.01
C ASP A 26 -5.90 -11.69 1.64
N VAL A 27 -6.51 -10.52 1.46
CA VAL A 27 -6.60 -9.83 0.17
C VAL A 27 -5.68 -8.61 0.12
N VAL A 28 -5.64 -7.81 1.18
CA VAL A 28 -4.92 -6.53 1.23
C VAL A 28 -4.05 -6.38 2.47
N VAL A 29 -2.99 -5.59 2.32
CA VAL A 29 -2.12 -5.13 3.40
C VAL A 29 -2.06 -3.60 3.37
N VAL A 30 -2.21 -3.00 4.55
CA VAL A 30 -2.06 -1.56 4.77
C VAL A 30 -0.86 -1.33 5.66
N SER A 31 0.09 -0.52 5.20
CA SER A 31 1.30 -0.20 5.96
C SER A 31 1.70 1.26 5.85
N HIS A 32 2.39 1.76 6.86
CA HIS A 32 3.01 3.07 6.82
C HIS A 32 4.18 3.10 5.83
N ARG A 33 4.36 4.25 5.18
CA ARG A 33 5.58 4.51 4.42
C ARG A 33 6.76 4.72 5.38
N PRO A 34 7.86 3.97 5.25
CA PRO A 34 9.06 4.24 6.04
C PRO A 34 9.64 5.61 5.70
N GLY A 35 10.06 6.37 6.73
CA GLY A 35 10.68 7.68 6.60
C GLY A 35 9.82 8.75 5.90
N GLY A 36 8.50 8.54 5.83
CA GLY A 36 7.56 9.43 5.14
C GLY A 36 6.82 10.40 6.08
N VAL A 37 6.04 11.30 5.47
CA VAL A 37 5.11 12.19 6.17
C VAL A 37 4.10 11.36 6.97
N PRO A 38 3.79 11.72 8.23
CA PRO A 38 2.74 11.09 9.00
C PRO A 38 1.41 10.99 8.22
N GLY A 39 0.75 9.83 8.31
CA GLY A 39 -0.48 9.57 7.55
C GLY A 39 -0.27 9.12 6.10
N HIS A 40 0.97 9.04 5.60
CA HIS A 40 1.26 8.39 4.32
C HIS A 40 1.21 6.87 4.46
N LEU A 41 0.22 6.25 3.82
CA LEU A 41 -0.05 4.82 3.88
C LEU A 41 -0.02 4.20 2.49
N PHE A 42 0.44 2.96 2.41
CA PHE A 42 0.29 2.08 1.26
C PHE A 42 -0.91 1.16 1.48
N VAL A 43 -1.75 1.01 0.46
CA VAL A 43 -2.83 0.01 0.41
C VAL A 43 -2.56 -0.87 -0.81
N GLU A 44 -2.23 -2.13 -0.56
CA GLU A 44 -1.69 -3.04 -1.58
C GLU A 44 -2.39 -4.40 -1.50
N THR A 45 -2.57 -5.08 -2.64
CA THR A 45 -3.05 -6.47 -2.68
C THR A 45 -1.93 -7.44 -2.33
N ARG A 46 -2.24 -8.54 -1.63
CA ARG A 46 -1.26 -9.61 -1.38
C ARG A 46 -0.83 -10.32 -2.66
N ARG A 47 -1.78 -10.52 -3.59
CA ARG A 47 -1.47 -11.00 -4.93
C ARG A 47 -0.71 -9.91 -5.67
N HIS A 48 0.45 -10.27 -6.21
CA HIS A 48 1.19 -9.41 -7.10
C HIS A 48 0.41 -9.23 -8.40
N VAL A 49 0.05 -7.98 -8.70
CA VAL A 49 -0.55 -7.55 -9.97
C VAL A 49 0.31 -6.48 -10.60
N ALA A 50 0.56 -6.57 -11.90
CA ALA A 50 1.40 -5.61 -12.60
C ALA A 50 0.68 -4.28 -12.85
N THR A 51 -0.64 -4.32 -13.03
CA THR A 51 -1.46 -3.16 -13.40
C THR A 51 -2.83 -3.22 -12.70
N LEU A 52 -3.49 -2.06 -12.58
CA LEU A 52 -4.78 -1.94 -11.89
C LEU A 52 -5.91 -2.72 -12.60
N ASP A 53 -5.89 -2.79 -13.92
CA ASP A 53 -6.85 -3.56 -14.73
C ASP A 53 -6.67 -5.08 -14.59
N SER A 54 -5.56 -5.53 -14.00
CA SER A 54 -5.33 -6.95 -13.68
C SER A 54 -5.95 -7.37 -12.34
N LEU A 55 -6.58 -6.44 -11.61
CA LEU A 55 -7.28 -6.75 -10.37
C LEU A 55 -8.60 -7.46 -10.67
N THR A 56 -8.92 -8.45 -9.83
CA THR A 56 -10.28 -8.98 -9.77
C THR A 56 -11.23 -7.94 -9.19
N VAL A 57 -12.54 -8.11 -9.42
CA VAL A 57 -13.58 -7.27 -8.79
C VAL A 57 -13.49 -7.33 -7.27
N ALA A 58 -13.21 -8.52 -6.71
CA ALA A 58 -13.08 -8.71 -5.27
C ALA A 58 -11.89 -7.92 -4.69
N GLU A 59 -10.73 -7.97 -5.34
CA GLU A 59 -9.53 -7.21 -4.93
C GLU A 59 -9.74 -5.71 -5.07
N THR A 60 -10.35 -5.26 -6.17
CA THR A 60 -10.69 -3.84 -6.38
C THR A 60 -11.58 -3.33 -5.25
N ALA A 61 -12.62 -4.09 -4.90
CA ALA A 61 -13.51 -3.74 -3.82
C ALA A 61 -12.80 -3.75 -2.46
N ALA A 62 -11.88 -4.70 -2.22
CA ALA A 62 -11.10 -4.75 -0.98
C ALA A 62 -10.18 -3.53 -0.84
N VAL A 63 -9.45 -3.15 -1.91
CA VAL A 63 -8.61 -1.95 -1.93
C VAL A 63 -9.43 -0.69 -1.66
N ALA A 64 -10.57 -0.53 -2.33
CA ALA A 64 -11.45 0.62 -2.15
C ALA A 64 -12.00 0.71 -0.71
N ARG A 65 -12.43 -0.43 -0.14
CA ARG A 65 -12.90 -0.50 1.25
C ARG A 65 -11.80 -0.13 2.23
N ALA A 66 -10.61 -0.72 2.09
CA ALA A 66 -9.46 -0.44 2.96
C ALA A 66 -9.07 1.05 2.90
N ALA A 67 -8.95 1.61 1.69
CA ALA A 67 -8.64 3.03 1.50
C ALA A 67 -9.68 3.94 2.19
N ARG A 68 -10.98 3.64 2.06
CA ARG A 68 -12.04 4.38 2.75
C ARG A 68 -11.92 4.28 4.27
N LEU A 69 -11.78 3.08 4.82
CA LEU A 69 -11.71 2.87 6.27
C LEU A 69 -10.51 3.58 6.89
N VAL A 70 -9.35 3.49 6.23
CA VAL A 70 -8.14 4.21 6.62
C VAL A 70 -8.37 5.72 6.58
N ALA A 71 -8.93 6.24 5.48
CA ALA A 71 -9.21 7.68 5.35
C ALA A 71 -10.20 8.18 6.40
N VAL A 72 -11.17 7.36 6.81
CA VAL A 72 -12.09 7.69 7.91
C VAL A 72 -11.37 7.64 9.25
N GLY A 73 -10.61 6.58 9.53
CA GLY A 73 -9.87 6.41 10.78
C GLY A 73 -8.84 7.53 11.03
N MET A 74 -8.18 8.00 9.97
CA MET A 74 -7.24 9.13 10.07
C MET A 74 -7.90 10.45 10.47
N ARG A 75 -9.20 10.64 10.25
CA ARG A 75 -9.92 11.86 10.68
C ARG A 75 -10.14 11.92 12.18
N VAL A 76 -10.06 10.80 12.88
CA VAL A 76 -10.37 10.69 14.32
C VAL A 76 -9.17 11.14 15.19
N ARG A 77 -7.99 11.39 14.61
CA ARG A 77 -6.80 11.88 15.35
C ARG A 77 -6.67 13.41 15.21
N PRO A 78 -6.76 14.21 16.28
CA PRO A 78 -6.67 15.66 16.17
C PRO A 78 -5.22 16.17 16.05
N ALA A 79 -5.08 17.11 15.11
CA ALA A 79 -4.13 18.22 14.94
C ALA A 79 -2.63 18.05 15.25
N SER A 80 -1.87 17.83 14.17
CA SER A 80 -0.77 18.74 13.82
C SER A 80 -0.50 18.65 12.31
N GLY A 81 -0.99 19.64 11.56
CA GLY A 81 -0.43 20.11 10.28
C GLY A 81 -0.34 19.20 9.05
N ASP A 82 -0.55 17.88 9.13
CA ASP A 82 -0.24 17.00 7.99
C ASP A 82 -1.43 16.74 7.07
N SER A 83 -1.30 17.22 5.83
CA SER A 83 -2.17 16.86 4.71
C SER A 83 -1.97 15.38 4.38
N GLY A 84 -2.76 14.51 5.01
CA GLY A 84 -2.75 13.07 4.75
C GLY A 84 -3.04 12.76 3.28
N ARG A 85 -1.99 12.47 2.51
CA ARG A 85 -2.09 12.04 1.12
C ARG A 85 -2.22 10.52 1.10
N VAL A 86 -3.42 10.02 0.76
CA VAL A 86 -3.61 8.59 0.48
C VAL A 86 -3.06 8.33 -0.93
N GLY A 87 -1.88 7.74 -1.00
CA GLY A 87 -1.30 7.26 -2.24
C GLY A 87 -1.86 5.89 -2.58
N VAL A 88 -2.79 5.79 -3.54
CA VAL A 88 -3.04 4.52 -4.23
C VAL A 88 -1.85 4.34 -5.18
N GLY A 89 -0.88 3.52 -4.76
CA GLY A 89 0.38 3.36 -5.48
C GLY A 89 0.16 2.86 -6.91
N ARG A 90 0.45 3.71 -7.89
CA ARG A 90 0.79 3.26 -9.25
C ARG A 90 2.13 2.53 -9.16
N GLY A 91 2.10 1.21 -9.20
CA GLY A 91 3.29 0.40 -9.42
C GLY A 91 3.78 0.59 -10.86
N VAL A 92 4.54 1.66 -11.13
CA VAL A 92 5.30 1.76 -12.38
C VAL A 92 6.61 1.01 -12.17
N VAL A 93 6.62 -0.26 -12.55
CA VAL A 93 7.85 -1.03 -12.71
C VAL A 93 8.59 -0.43 -13.91
N ARG A 94 9.62 0.37 -13.69
CA ARG A 94 10.59 0.64 -14.75
C ARG A 94 11.42 -0.63 -14.95
N ARG A 95 11.42 -1.17 -16.17
CA ARG A 95 12.43 -2.13 -16.62
C ARG A 95 13.80 -1.50 -16.38
N ALA A 96 14.65 -2.15 -15.60
CA ALA A 96 16.08 -1.95 -15.72
C ALA A 96 16.53 -2.77 -16.94
N ASP A 97 16.64 -2.13 -18.10
CA ASP A 97 17.43 -2.69 -19.19
C ASP A 97 18.89 -2.34 -18.89
N ARG A 98 19.66 -3.39 -18.55
CA ARG A 98 21.12 -3.51 -18.42
C ARG A 98 21.89 -2.44 -17.66
#